data_AF-N9YZ98-F1
#
_entry.id   AF-N9YZ98-F1
#
_cell.length_a   1.000
_cell.length_b   1.000
_cell.length_c   1.000
_cell.angle_alpha   90.00
_cell.angle_beta   90.00
_cell.angle_gamma   90.00
#
_symmetry.space_group_name_H-M   'P 1'
#
loop_
_entity.id
_entity.type
_entity.pdbx_description
1 polymer ?
#
loop_
_entity_poly.entity_id
_entity_poly.type
_entity_poly.pdbx_seq_one_letter_code
_entity_poly.pdbx_strand_id
1 'polypeptide(L)'
;MEKASHKANVQCAEDIGKAINSYFDGFHYHTGFEKELIETYGMEQVKYVVAYNIQQKLNDGRISKENKTWALQSQMNQGEGNPKPEYTIHTHSGLLDLFANSIREQQLIHEAEENMKGGDADEIEETDLDMQI
;
A
#
# COMPACT_ATOMS: atom_id res chain seq x y z
N MET A 1 -20.49 -4.80 6.59
CA MET A 1 -19.18 -4.13 6.36
C MET A 1 -18.16 -5.09 5.75
N GLU A 2 -18.05 -6.34 6.23
CA GLU A 2 -17.10 -7.36 5.72
C GLU A 2 -17.22 -7.71 4.22
N LYS A 3 -18.44 -7.67 3.64
CA LYS A 3 -18.63 -7.92 2.20
C LYS A 3 -18.13 -6.78 1.31
N ALA A 4 -18.15 -5.54 1.81
CA ALA A 4 -17.71 -4.37 1.05
C ALA A 4 -16.18 -4.34 0.96
N SER A 5 -15.48 -4.65 2.07
CA SER A 5 -14.02 -4.79 2.07
C SER A 5 -13.56 -5.99 1.25
N HIS A 6 -14.27 -7.13 1.29
CA HIS A 6 -13.95 -8.28 0.46
C HIS A 6 -14.00 -7.96 -1.04
N LYS A 7 -15.09 -7.35 -1.52
CA LYS A 7 -15.22 -6.98 -2.94
C LYS A 7 -14.13 -5.97 -3.36
N ALA A 8 -13.81 -5.01 -2.49
CA ALA A 8 -12.74 -4.04 -2.74
C ALA A 8 -11.36 -4.72 -2.85
N ASN A 9 -11.06 -5.69 -1.99
CA ASN A 9 -9.82 -6.48 -2.04
C ASN A 9 -9.69 -7.26 -3.37
N VAL A 10 -10.76 -7.93 -3.80
CA VAL A 10 -10.79 -8.67 -5.07
C VAL A 10 -10.54 -7.74 -6.25
N GLN A 11 -11.26 -6.62 -6.33
CA GLN A 11 -11.10 -5.69 -7.46
C GLN A 11 -9.72 -5.04 -7.47
N CYS A 12 -9.21 -4.66 -6.29
CA CYS A 12 -7.86 -4.13 -6.13
C CYS A 12 -6.80 -5.13 -6.62
N ALA A 13 -6.91 -6.41 -6.25
CA ALA A 13 -5.98 -7.45 -6.70
C ALA A 13 -6.00 -7.64 -8.23
N GLU A 14 -7.20 -7.66 -8.82
CA GLU A 14 -7.37 -7.76 -10.28
C GLU A 14 -6.73 -6.57 -11.00
N ASP A 15 -7.00 -5.36 -10.53
CA ASP A 15 -6.55 -4.14 -11.21
C ASP A 15 -5.05 -3.91 -11.04
N ILE A 16 -4.48 -4.25 -9.89
CA ILE A 16 -3.02 -4.32 -9.73
C ILE A 16 -2.42 -5.28 -10.75
N GLY A 17 -2.98 -6.50 -10.88
CA GLY A 17 -2.49 -7.49 -11.84
C GLY A 17 -2.56 -6.99 -13.29
N LYS A 18 -3.69 -6.39 -13.68
CA LYS A 18 -3.86 -5.80 -15.01
C LYS A 18 -2.86 -4.67 -15.25
N ALA A 19 -2.69 -3.77 -14.29
CA ALA A 19 -1.78 -2.63 -14.41
C ALA A 19 -0.33 -3.09 -14.58
N ILE A 20 0.16 -3.97 -13.69
CA ILE A 20 1.52 -4.52 -13.78
C ILE A 20 1.76 -5.18 -15.15
N ASN A 21 0.81 -5.98 -15.62
CA ASN A 21 0.96 -6.70 -16.90
C ASN A 21 0.83 -5.78 -18.12
N SER A 22 0.17 -4.62 -17.99
CA SER A 22 -0.01 -3.64 -19.09
C SER A 22 1.16 -2.66 -19.19
N TYR A 23 1.79 -2.31 -18.05
CA TYR A 23 2.89 -1.36 -17.97
C TYR A 23 4.28 -2.01 -18.00
N PHE A 24 4.34 -3.32 -18.23
CA PHE A 24 5.57 -4.06 -18.47
C PHE A 24 5.65 -4.48 -19.94
N ASP A 25 6.50 -3.80 -20.72
CA ASP A 25 6.68 -4.07 -22.16
C ASP A 25 7.69 -5.20 -22.46
N GLY A 26 8.15 -5.89 -21.42
CA GLY A 26 9.20 -6.92 -21.48
C GLY A 26 10.62 -6.39 -21.25
N PHE A 27 10.83 -5.07 -21.30
CA PHE A 27 12.14 -4.42 -21.12
C PHE A 27 12.12 -3.28 -20.08
N HIS A 28 10.99 -2.58 -19.94
CA HIS A 28 10.80 -1.44 -19.04
C HIS A 28 9.57 -1.64 -18.19
N TYR A 29 9.72 -1.30 -16.92
CA TYR A 29 8.64 -1.16 -15.96
C TYR A 29 8.31 0.32 -15.86
N HIS A 30 7.25 0.76 -16.53
CA HIS A 30 6.83 2.16 -16.47
C HIS A 30 6.28 2.47 -15.08
N THR A 31 6.86 3.46 -14.40
CA THR A 31 6.43 3.90 -13.07
C THR A 31 5.36 4.99 -13.18
N GLY A 32 4.59 5.18 -12.12
CA GLY A 32 3.53 6.18 -12.00
C GLY A 32 2.13 5.60 -11.87
N PHE A 33 1.86 4.43 -12.44
CA PHE A 33 0.54 3.78 -12.35
C PHE A 33 0.21 3.34 -10.91
N GLU A 34 1.22 3.14 -10.06
CA GLU A 34 1.03 2.88 -8.64
C GLU A 34 0.24 4.02 -7.95
N LYS A 35 0.42 5.26 -8.40
CA LYS A 35 -0.30 6.42 -7.85
C LYS A 35 -1.78 6.37 -8.21
N GLU A 36 -2.13 6.02 -9.44
CA GLU A 36 -3.52 5.86 -9.88
C GLU A 36 -4.25 4.77 -9.07
N LEU A 37 -3.56 3.66 -8.78
CA LEU A 37 -4.10 2.60 -7.92
C LEU A 37 -4.28 3.08 -6.48
N ILE A 38 -3.32 3.82 -5.92
CA ILE A 38 -3.41 4.41 -4.58
C ILE A 38 -4.55 5.43 -4.50
N GLU A 39 -4.73 6.28 -5.52
CA GLU A 39 -5.82 7.25 -5.59
C GLU A 39 -7.19 6.56 -5.66
N THR A 40 -7.28 5.44 -6.39
CA THR A 40 -8.54 4.70 -6.57
C THR A 40 -8.95 3.92 -5.32
N TYR A 41 -7.99 3.25 -4.66
CA TYR A 41 -8.26 2.29 -3.59
C TYR A 41 -7.87 2.78 -2.20
N GLY A 42 -6.98 3.76 -2.10
CA GLY A 42 -6.32 4.18 -0.88
C GLY A 42 -5.04 3.37 -0.60
N MET A 43 -4.07 4.03 0.03
CA MET A 43 -2.76 3.46 0.37
C MET A 43 -2.89 2.17 1.20
N GLU A 44 -3.71 2.19 2.24
CA GLU A 44 -3.89 1.05 3.15
C GLU A 44 -4.45 -0.19 2.45
N GLN A 45 -5.40 0.01 1.54
CA GLN A 45 -6.03 -1.05 0.76
C GLN A 45 -5.05 -1.72 -0.21
N VAL A 46 -4.25 -0.91 -0.92
CA VAL A 46 -3.20 -1.40 -1.83
C VAL A 46 -2.13 -2.15 -1.04
N LYS A 47 -1.64 -1.57 0.06
CA LYS A 47 -0.65 -2.21 0.95
C LYS A 47 -1.13 -3.56 1.46
N TYR A 48 -2.38 -3.65 1.90
CA TYR A 48 -2.97 -4.90 2.37
C TYR A 48 -2.89 -5.99 1.30
N VAL A 49 -3.42 -5.72 0.10
CA VAL A 49 -3.48 -6.72 -0.99
C VAL A 49 -2.08 -7.15 -1.44
N VAL A 50 -1.14 -6.21 -1.55
CA VAL A 50 0.25 -6.53 -1.94
C VAL A 50 0.95 -7.35 -0.86
N ALA A 51 0.87 -6.93 0.40
CA ALA A 51 1.46 -7.67 1.52
C ALA A 51 0.86 -9.08 1.64
N TYR A 52 -0.46 -9.21 1.47
CA TYR A 52 -1.15 -10.50 1.48
C TYR A 52 -0.55 -11.44 0.43
N ASN A 53 -0.38 -10.97 -0.80
CA ASN A 53 0.18 -11.78 -1.89
C ASN A 53 1.65 -12.19 -1.67
N ILE A 54 2.46 -11.33 -1.04
CA ILE A 54 3.84 -11.67 -0.67
C ILE A 54 3.87 -12.74 0.43
N GLN A 55 2.98 -12.65 1.43
CA GLN A 55 2.89 -13.65 2.49
C GLN A 55 2.53 -15.05 1.94
N GLN A 56 1.74 -15.13 0.87
CA GLN A 56 1.47 -16.41 0.18
C GLN A 56 2.68 -16.93 -0.62
N LYS A 57 3.75 -16.15 -0.76
CA LYS A 57 4.92 -16.43 -1.60
C LYS A 57 6.26 -16.29 -0.86
N LEU A 58 6.29 -16.44 0.47
CA LEU A 58 7.52 -16.28 1.27
C LEU A 58 8.67 -17.21 0.85
N ASN A 59 8.35 -18.37 0.29
CA ASN A 59 9.32 -19.34 -0.22
C ASN A 59 9.82 -19.04 -1.64
N ASP A 60 9.23 -18.07 -2.35
CA ASP A 60 9.63 -17.70 -3.71
C ASP A 60 10.92 -16.87 -3.67
N GLY A 61 11.98 -17.37 -4.33
CA GLY A 61 13.29 -16.72 -4.35
C GLY A 61 13.35 -15.41 -5.15
N ARG A 62 12.31 -15.09 -5.93
CA ARG A 62 12.23 -13.85 -6.72
C ARG A 62 11.73 -12.65 -5.92
N ILE A 63 11.16 -12.89 -4.74
CA ILE A 63 10.73 -11.83 -3.82
C ILE A 63 11.87 -11.54 -2.86
N SER A 64 12.24 -10.27 -2.75
CA SER A 64 13.31 -9.78 -1.90
C SER A 64 13.05 -10.07 -0.42
N LYS A 65 14.13 -10.15 0.37
CA LYS A 65 14.02 -10.35 1.83
C LYS A 65 13.30 -9.16 2.48
N GLU A 66 13.60 -7.97 1.99
CA GLU A 66 13.04 -6.70 2.43
C GLU A 66 11.52 -6.69 2.27
N ASN A 67 11.00 -7.11 1.11
CA ASN A 67 9.56 -7.14 0.87
C ASN A 67 8.85 -8.23 1.65
N LYS A 68 9.51 -9.38 1.89
CA LYS A 68 8.99 -10.40 2.81
C LYS A 68 8.87 -9.88 4.24
N THR A 69 9.90 -9.20 4.74
CA THR A 69 9.88 -8.60 6.08
C THR A 69 8.80 -7.53 6.20
N TRP A 70 8.71 -6.61 5.23
CA TRP A 70 7.67 -5.59 5.20
C TRP A 70 6.26 -6.21 5.16
N ALA A 71 6.05 -7.22 4.31
CA ALA A 71 4.76 -7.90 4.23
C ALA A 71 4.38 -8.58 5.55
N LEU A 72 5.32 -9.25 6.23
CA LEU A 72 5.09 -9.90 7.53
C LEU A 72 4.76 -8.90 8.65
N GLN A 73 5.33 -7.69 8.59
CA GLN A 73 5.04 -6.61 9.54
C GLN A 73 3.67 -5.96 9.35
N SER A 74 3.04 -6.15 8.18
CA SER A 74 1.67 -5.68 7.95
C SER A 74 0.70 -6.42 8.89
N GLN A 75 0.31 -5.73 9.97
CA GLN A 75 -0.63 -6.22 10.98
C GLN A 75 -2.00 -6.59 10.37
N MET A 76 -2.29 -6.10 9.17
CA MET A 76 -3.56 -6.27 8.49
C MET A 76 -3.85 -7.72 8.05
N ASN A 77 -2.83 -8.57 7.94
CA ASN A 77 -2.97 -9.96 7.49
C ASN A 77 -2.94 -11.00 8.63
N GLN A 78 -2.75 -10.55 9.87
CA GLN A 78 -2.64 -11.41 11.05
C GLN A 78 -4.04 -11.85 11.52
N GLY A 79 -4.68 -12.78 10.79
CA GLY A 79 -6.01 -13.27 11.16
C GLY A 79 -6.70 -14.15 10.12
N GLU A 80 -6.25 -14.14 8.87
CA GLU A 80 -6.83 -14.98 7.82
C GLU A 80 -6.18 -16.37 7.84
N GLY A 81 -6.60 -17.21 8.79
CA GLY A 81 -6.15 -18.61 8.89
C GLY A 81 -6.48 -19.48 7.67
N ASN A 82 -7.24 -18.94 6.71
CA ASN A 82 -7.51 -19.55 5.42
C ASN A 82 -7.10 -18.59 4.30
N PRO A 83 -6.26 -19.02 3.35
CA PRO A 83 -5.94 -18.21 2.18
C PRO A 83 -7.22 -17.96 1.37
N LYS A 84 -7.46 -16.68 1.06
CA LYS A 84 -8.45 -16.17 0.10
C LYS A 84 -7.83 -16.12 -1.30
N PRO A 85 -8.07 -17.12 -2.15
CA PRO A 85 -7.49 -17.15 -3.50
C PRO A 85 -8.00 -16.01 -4.37
N GLU A 86 -9.16 -15.42 -4.08
CA GLU A 86 -9.77 -14.32 -4.83
C GLU A 86 -8.96 -13.01 -4.72
N TYR A 87 -8.06 -12.90 -3.74
CA TYR A 87 -7.18 -11.75 -3.56
C TYR A 87 -5.87 -11.90 -4.33
N THR A 88 -5.72 -12.96 -5.13
CA THR A 88 -4.48 -13.23 -5.85
C THR A 88 -4.24 -12.20 -6.93
N ILE A 89 -3.09 -11.51 -6.86
CA ILE A 89 -2.59 -10.69 -7.96
C ILE A 89 -2.00 -11.64 -9.00
N HIS A 90 -2.64 -11.72 -10.15
CA HIS A 90 -2.20 -12.57 -11.26
C HIS A 90 -1.07 -11.91 -12.06
N THR A 91 0.16 -12.00 -11.55
CA THR A 91 1.39 -11.53 -12.22
C THR A 91 2.61 -12.38 -11.85
N HIS A 92 3.74 -12.14 -12.52
CA HIS A 92 5.02 -12.79 -12.19
C HIS A 92 5.57 -12.29 -10.84
N SER A 93 6.10 -13.19 -10.01
CA SER A 93 6.59 -12.83 -8.67
C SER A 93 7.67 -11.74 -8.67
N GLY A 94 8.51 -11.67 -9.71
CA GLY A 94 9.51 -10.60 -9.84
C GLY A 94 8.88 -9.23 -10.11
N LEU A 95 7.78 -9.17 -10.89
CA LEU A 95 7.05 -7.94 -11.12
C LEU A 95 6.26 -7.51 -9.88
N LEU A 96 5.70 -8.49 -9.15
CA LEU A 96 5.09 -8.24 -7.84
C LEU A 96 6.11 -7.64 -6.86
N ASP A 97 7.35 -8.15 -6.84
CA ASP A 97 8.43 -7.62 -5.99
C ASP A 97 8.81 -6.18 -6.37
N LEU A 98 8.93 -5.89 -7.67
CA LEU A 98 9.17 -4.53 -8.16
C LEU A 98 8.03 -3.59 -7.78
N PHE A 99 6.78 -3.99 -7.98
CA PHE A 99 5.62 -3.20 -7.57
C PHE A 99 5.59 -2.94 -6.07
N ALA A 100 5.93 -3.95 -5.25
CA ALA A 100 6.00 -3.79 -3.79
C ALA A 100 7.06 -2.76 -3.37
N ASN A 101 8.19 -2.66 -4.08
CA ASN A 101 9.16 -1.59 -3.85
C ASN A 101 8.55 -0.21 -4.11
N SER A 102 7.83 -0.04 -5.23
CA SER A 102 7.14 1.22 -5.56
C SER A 102 6.11 1.60 -4.50
N ILE A 103 5.31 0.64 -4.01
CA ILE A 103 4.31 0.91 -2.96
C ILE A 103 4.96 1.34 -1.66
N ARG A 104 6.09 0.74 -1.27
CA ARG A 104 6.83 1.16 -0.08
C ARG A 104 7.41 2.55 -0.19
N GLU A 105 7.90 2.93 -1.38
CA GLU A 105 8.34 4.29 -1.64
C GLU A 105 7.18 5.29 -1.53
N GLN A 106 6.03 4.98 -2.15
CA GLN A 106 4.84 5.83 -2.02
C GLN A 106 4.33 5.91 -0.58
N GLN A 107 4.43 4.84 0.20
CA GLN A 107 4.08 4.84 1.63
C GLN A 107 4.92 5.86 2.41
N LEU A 108 6.25 5.88 2.20
CA LEU A 108 7.13 6.84 2.88
C LEU A 108 6.82 8.29 2.49
N ILE A 109 6.52 8.52 1.20
CA ILE A 109 6.11 9.85 0.70
C ILE A 109 4.80 10.27 1.37
N HIS A 110 3.81 9.38 1.43
CA HIS A 110 2.51 9.65 2.04
C HIS A 110 2.63 10.01 3.52
N GLU A 111 3.41 9.22 4.28
CA GLU A 111 3.68 9.49 5.70
C GLU A 111 4.41 10.83 5.89
N ALA A 112 5.34 11.19 5.01
CA ALA A 112 6.01 12.48 5.07
C ALA A 112 5.06 13.66 4.78
N GLU A 113 4.16 13.53 3.79
CA GLU A 113 3.15 14.54 3.46
C GLU A 113 2.13 14.74 4.59
N GLU A 114 1.72 13.66 5.26
CA GLU A 114 0.84 13.73 6.43
C GLU A 114 1.53 14.43 7.62
N ASN A 115 2.79 14.10 7.89
CA ASN A 115 3.57 14.72 8.96
C ASN A 115 3.83 16.21 8.72
N MET A 116 4.01 16.64 7.48
CA MET A 116 4.16 18.06 7.14
C MET A 116 2.85 18.86 7.32
N LYS A 117 1.69 18.25 7.06
CA LYS A 117 0.38 18.91 7.26
C LYS A 117 -0.03 19.04 8.73
N GLY A 118 0.53 18.22 9.61
CA GLY A 118 0.30 18.29 11.06
C GLY A 118 1.10 19.38 11.79
N GLY A 119 2.04 20.05 11.13
CA GLY A 119 2.95 21.03 11.74
C GLY A 119 2.46 22.48 11.77
N ASP A 120 1.36 22.81 11.09
CA ASP A 120 0.88 24.21 10.90
C ASP A 120 -0.23 24.63 11.90
N ALA A 121 -0.55 23.84 12.92
CA ALA A 121 -1.66 24.12 13.85
C ALA A 121 -1.25 24.64 15.23
N ASP A 122 0.02 24.97 15.47
CA ASP A 122 0.51 25.36 16.81
C ASP A 122 1.16 26.76 16.77
N GLU A 123 0.33 27.80 16.65
CA GLU A 123 0.63 29.23 16.88
C GLU A 123 -0.76 29.90 17.13
N ILE A 124 -1.13 30.64 18.17
CA ILE A 124 -0.47 31.43 19.23
C ILE A 124 -1.52 31.53 20.38
N GLU A 125 -1.22 31.18 21.63
CA GLU A 125 -2.03 31.67 22.77
C GLU A 125 -1.63 33.13 23.04
N GLU A 126 -2.39 34.08 22.46
CA GLU A 126 -2.38 35.47 22.87
C GLU A 126 -2.83 35.56 24.34
N THR A 127 -1.89 35.83 25.24
CA THR A 127 -2.21 36.27 26.60
C THR A 127 -2.58 37.75 26.57
N ASP A 128 -3.83 38.07 26.27
CA ASP A 128 -4.43 39.34 26.65
C ASP A 128 -4.96 39.24 28.08
N LEU A 129 -4.08 39.55 29.04
CA LEU A 129 -4.47 39.78 30.42
C LEU A 129 -5.09 41.19 30.52
N ASP A 130 -6.40 41.26 30.33
CA ASP A 130 -7.26 42.39 30.69
C ASP A 130 -7.05 42.72 32.19
N MET A 131 -6.19 43.70 32.48
CA MET A 131 -6.16 44.37 33.77
C MET A 131 -7.29 45.40 33.79
N GLN A 132 -8.52 44.93 34.00
CA GLN A 132 -9.68 45.74 34.32
C GLN A 132 -9.54 46.36 35.73
N ILE A 133 -9.54 47.69 35.73
CA ILE A 133 -10.11 48.65 36.71
C ILE A 133 -9.71 48.50 38.18
#